data_AF-A0A3B3DU55-F1
#
_entry.id   AF-A0A3B3DU55-F1
#
_cell.length_a   1.000
_cell.length_b   1.000
_cell.length_c   1.000
_cell.angle_alpha   90.00
_cell.angle_beta   90.00
_cell.angle_gamma   90.00
#
_symmetry.space_group_name_H-M   'P 1'
#
loop_
_entity.id
_entity.type
_entity.pdbx_description
1 polymer ?
#
loop_
_entity_poly.entity_id
_entity_poly.type
_entity_poly.pdbx_seq_one_letter_code
_entity_poly.pdbx_strand_id
1 'polypeptide(L)' 'LKLAIIGQSVFGQEVYSSLRKQGHKVVGVFTVPDKDGKADPLGELSPLLFSPLPVDLEKQLD' A
#
# COMPACT_ATOMS: atom_id res chain seq x y z
N LEU A 1 8.76 15.99 2.69
CA LEU A 1 8.79 14.64 3.29
C LEU A 1 8.42 13.62 2.22
N LYS A 2 9.15 12.49 2.16
CA LYS A 2 8.81 11.34 1.28
C LYS A 2 8.13 10.29 2.15
N LEU A 3 6.94 9.84 1.78
CA LEU A 3 6.13 8.91 2.57
C LEU A 3 6.00 7.55 1.89
N ALA A 4 6.20 6.47 2.61
CA ALA A 4 5.75 5.14 2.21
C ALA A 4 4.49 4.79 3.03
N ILE A 5 3.48 4.22 2.38
CA ILE A 5 2.23 3.80 3.03
C ILE A 5 2.22 2.27 3.05
N ILE A 6 2.00 1.70 4.23
CA ILE A 6 1.79 0.27 4.42
C ILE A 6 0.40 0.13 5.04
N GLY A 7 -0.51 -0.53 4.34
CA GLY A 7 -1.90 -0.62 4.76
C GLY A 7 -2.73 -1.43 3.79
N GLN A 8 -4.03 -1.48 4.03
CA GLN A 8 -5.00 -2.22 3.23
C GLN A 8 -6.36 -1.53 3.32
N SER A 9 -7.34 -2.00 2.55
CA SER A 9 -8.74 -1.58 2.51
C SER A 9 -9.00 -0.16 1.99
N VAL A 10 -10.28 0.21 1.92
CA VAL A 10 -10.76 1.56 1.59
C VAL A 10 -10.22 2.62 2.55
N PHE A 11 -9.99 2.27 3.82
CA PHE A 11 -9.42 3.22 4.77
C PHE A 11 -8.01 3.66 4.35
N GLY A 12 -7.16 2.72 3.93
CA GLY A 12 -5.82 3.04 3.43
C GLY A 12 -5.87 3.91 2.18
N GLN A 13 -6.83 3.66 1.29
CA GLN A 13 -7.07 4.44 0.08
C GLN A 13 -7.42 5.91 0.38
N GLU A 14 -8.28 6.16 1.37
CA GLU A 14 -8.64 7.51 1.80
C GLU A 14 -7.44 8.24 2.43
N VAL A 15 -6.64 7.54 3.22
CA VAL A 15 -5.41 8.10 3.80
C VAL A 15 -4.42 8.48 2.69
N TYR A 16 -4.18 7.62 1.72
CA TYR A 16 -3.32 7.92 0.55
C TYR A 16 -3.82 9.16 -0.20
N SER A 17 -5.13 9.22 -0.47
CA SER A 17 -5.75 10.35 -1.18
C SER A 17 -5.63 11.66 -0.39
N SER A 18 -5.87 11.62 0.91
CA SER A 18 -5.75 12.77 1.79
C SER A 18 -4.32 13.29 1.87
N LEU A 19 -3.34 12.39 2.03
CA LEU A 19 -1.91 12.77 2.06
C LEU A 19 -1.45 13.43 0.76
N ARG A 20 -1.92 12.93 -0.40
CA ARG A 20 -1.62 13.56 -1.69
C ARG A 20 -2.29 14.93 -1.83
N LYS A 21 -3.55 15.09 -1.38
CA LYS A 21 -4.25 16.39 -1.36
C LYS A 21 -3.57 17.43 -0.47
N GLN A 22 -2.95 16.99 0.62
CA GLN A 22 -2.15 17.83 1.52
C GLN A 22 -0.76 18.19 0.95
N GLY A 23 -0.43 17.74 -0.27
CA GLY A 23 0.85 18.04 -0.92
C GLY A 23 2.00 17.12 -0.51
N HIS A 24 1.74 16.04 0.23
CA HIS A 24 2.77 15.07 0.56
C HIS A 24 3.11 14.18 -0.64
N LYS A 25 4.41 13.90 -0.80
CA LYS A 25 4.89 12.99 -1.84
C LYS A 25 4.93 11.57 -1.30
N VAL A 26 3.92 10.78 -1.65
CA VAL A 26 3.95 9.32 -1.45
C VAL A 26 4.90 8.73 -2.48
N VAL A 27 5.92 8.02 -2.00
CA VAL A 27 6.97 7.41 -2.83
C VAL A 27 6.80 5.90 -2.99
N GLY A 28 5.88 5.29 -2.23
CA GLY A 28 5.50 3.89 -2.39
C GLY A 28 4.31 3.51 -1.53
N VAL A 29 3.59 2.49 -2.01
CA VAL A 29 2.47 1.86 -1.30
C VAL A 29 2.71 0.37 -1.25
N PHE A 30 2.50 -0.22 -0.09
CA PHE A 30 2.56 -1.66 0.16
C PHE A 30 1.22 -2.09 0.74
N THR A 31 0.60 -3.08 0.09
CA THR A 31 -0.66 -3.68 0.55
C THR A 31 -0.57 -5.20 0.49
N VAL A 32 -1.62 -5.87 0.94
CA VAL A 32 -1.75 -7.33 0.88
C VAL A 32 -1.79 -7.80 -0.57
N PRO A 33 -1.28 -9.01 -0.87
CA PRO A 33 -1.39 -9.58 -2.21
C PRO A 33 -2.85 -9.82 -2.60
N ASP A 34 -3.10 -9.86 -3.92
CA ASP A 34 -4.41 -10.14 -4.46
C ASP A 34 -4.96 -11.46 -3.93
N LYS A 35 -6.19 -11.43 -3.44
CA LYS A 35 -6.89 -12.61 -2.95
C LYS A 35 -7.96 -13.00 -3.96
N ASP A 36 -7.88 -14.23 -4.47
CA ASP A 36 -8.83 -14.75 -5.47
C ASP A 36 -8.94 -13.87 -6.73
N GLY A 37 -7.82 -13.23 -7.13
CA GLY A 37 -7.78 -12.29 -8.26
C GLY A 37 -8.40 -10.92 -7.97
N LYS A 38 -8.76 -10.63 -6.71
CA LYS A 38 -9.21 -9.30 -6.28
C LYS A 38 -8.07 -8.58 -5.57
N ALA A 39 -7.69 -7.43 -6.13
CA ALA A 39 -6.74 -6.54 -5.52
C ALA A 39 -7.35 -5.83 -4.31
N ASP A 40 -6.48 -5.41 -3.40
CA ASP A 40 -6.89 -4.54 -2.30
C ASP A 40 -7.25 -3.14 -2.82
N PRO A 41 -8.31 -2.48 -2.30
CA PRO A 41 -8.72 -1.14 -2.76
C PRO A 41 -7.63 -0.07 -2.70
N LEU A 42 -6.69 -0.16 -1.76
CA LEU A 42 -5.53 0.75 -1.72
C LEU A 42 -4.54 0.43 -2.86
N GLY A 43 -4.38 -0.85 -3.18
CA GLY A 43 -3.52 -1.33 -4.27
C GLY A 43 -4.02 -0.86 -5.64
N GLU A 44 -5.32 -0.96 -5.90
CA GLU A 44 -5.93 -0.53 -7.18
C GLU A 44 -5.70 0.95 -7.48
N LEU A 45 -5.71 1.81 -6.46
CA LEU A 45 -5.59 3.26 -6.64
C LEU A 45 -4.14 3.73 -6.82
N SER A 46 -3.16 2.95 -6.38
CA SER A 46 -1.77 3.39 -6.32
C SER A 46 -0.98 2.95 -7.56
N PRO A 47 -0.63 3.87 -8.48
CA PRO A 47 0.31 3.56 -9.57
C PRO A 47 1.74 3.37 -9.06
N LEU A 48 1.98 3.62 -7.76
CA LEU A 48 3.26 3.44 -7.07
C LEU A 48 3.21 2.21 -6.15
N LEU A 49 2.39 1.21 -6.52
CA LEU A 49 2.35 -0.07 -5.84
C LEU A 49 3.70 -0.75 -6.03
N PHE A 50 4.44 -0.87 -4.94
CA PHE A 50 5.55 -1.82 -4.88
C PHE A 50 4.96 -3.19 -4.58
N SER A 51 5.58 -4.25 -5.10
CA SER A 51 5.13 -5.63 -4.90
C SER A 51 4.59 -5.85 -3.48
N PRO A 52 3.46 -6.56 -3.31
CA PRO A 52 2.89 -6.80 -1.99
C PRO A 52 3.99 -7.31 -1.07
N LEU A 53 4.07 -6.76 0.14
CA LEU A 53 5.07 -7.24 1.10
C LEU A 53 4.84 -8.74 1.27
N PRO A 54 5.90 -9.57 1.22
CA PRO A 54 5.76 -10.97 1.54
C PRO A 54 5.08 -11.05 2.91
N VAL A 55 3.93 -11.74 2.94
CA VAL A 55 3.09 -11.87 4.15
C VAL A 55 3.87 -12.54 5.29
N ASP A 56 4.98 -13.20 4.96
CA ASP A 56 5.90 -13.86 5.88
C ASP A 56 7.20 -13.07 6.15
N LEU A 57 7.11 -11.78 6.50
CA LEU A 57 8.31 -11.05 6.98
C LEU A 57 8.92 -11.71 8.25
N GLU A 58 8.13 -12.51 8.97
CA GLU A 58 8.57 -13.30 10.13
C GLU A 58 9.31 -14.60 9.77
N LYS A 59 9.23 -15.13 8.53
CA LYS A 59 9.89 -16.41 8.15
C LYS A 59 11.15 -16.24 7.30
N GLN A 60 11.69 -15.03 7.20
CA GLN A 60 12.99 -14.78 6.58
C GLN A 60 14.08 -14.42 7.59
N LEU A 61 13.81 -14.64 8.88
CA LEU A 61 14.80 -14.60 9.96
C LEU A 61 14.92 -15.99 10.60
N ASP A 62 15.26 -16.99 9.79
CA ASP A 62 15.79 -18.29 10.23
C ASP A 62 17.15 -18.53 9.55
#